data_AF-A0A386TYH5-F1
#
_entry.id   AF-A0A386TYH5-F1
#
_cell.length_a   1.000
_cell.length_b   1.000
_cell.length_c   1.000
_cell.angle_alpha   90.00
_cell.angle_beta   90.00
_cell.angle_gamma   90.00
#
_symmetry.space_group_name_H-M   'P 1'
#
loop_
_entity.id
_entity.type
_entity.pdbx_description
1 polymer ?
#
loop_
_entity_poly.entity_id
_entity_poly.type
_entity_poly.pdbx_seq_one_letter_code
_entity_poly.pdbx_strand_id
1 'polypeptide(L)'
;MSNYVRIYSNICFFLLCALGFEQSWDVAFSLSITPIKHFGPLLSPIYLTKPIRIYTPDLNRNLIGVENRERTIIYQWMNLMNGKIYIGSAWKGSRRLLSYWSPSVLKRNLPIYKSLSYYNHNNFILSILEDLGPTGSVSREYILSREQIYLDLLFSKFSTFKLNLSPTAGSTLGFKHTCEFKLKRSGKLNPMYKREFSS
;
A
#
# COMPACT_ATOMS: atom_id res chain seq x y z
N MET A 1 9.69 45.13 -6.69
CA MET A 1 10.43 43.98 -6.10
C MET A 1 9.69 42.72 -6.55
N SER A 2 10.16 41.81 -7.40
CA SER A 2 11.46 41.54 -8.00
C SER A 2 11.20 40.90 -9.38
N ASN A 3 11.60 41.59 -10.46
CA ASN A 3 11.56 41.10 -11.86
C ASN A 3 12.88 40.40 -12.20
N TYR A 4 13.12 39.22 -11.62
CA TYR A 4 14.38 38.49 -11.75
C TYR A 4 14.23 37.06 -12.29
N VAL A 5 13.36 36.85 -13.29
CA VAL A 5 13.19 35.52 -13.93
C VAL A 5 13.28 35.55 -15.46
N ARG A 6 13.67 36.68 -16.09
CA ARG A 6 13.54 36.79 -17.56
C ARG A 6 14.73 37.35 -18.33
N ILE A 7 15.94 37.19 -17.81
CA ILE A 7 17.15 37.60 -18.53
C ILE A 7 18.25 36.62 -18.13
N TYR A 8 18.37 35.47 -18.80
CA TYR A 8 19.62 34.71 -19.05
C TYR A 8 19.26 33.40 -19.78
N SER A 9 18.63 33.48 -20.95
CA SER A 9 18.66 32.35 -21.91
C SER A 9 18.77 32.79 -23.37
N ASN A 10 18.91 34.09 -23.65
CA ASN A 10 18.87 34.61 -25.03
C ASN A 10 20.16 35.32 -25.49
N ILE A 11 21.28 35.16 -24.79
CA ILE A 11 22.57 35.75 -25.20
C ILE A 11 23.58 34.70 -25.71
N CYS A 12 23.30 33.41 -25.60
CA CYS A 12 24.26 32.37 -26.02
C CYS A 12 23.92 31.65 -27.34
N PHE A 13 22.91 32.10 -28.10
CA PHE A 13 22.49 31.39 -29.32
C PHE A 13 22.57 32.21 -30.62
N PHE A 14 23.17 33.40 -30.59
CA PHE A 14 23.42 34.20 -31.81
C PHE A 14 24.91 34.27 -32.23
N LEU A 15 25.76 33.41 -31.67
CA LEU A 15 27.21 33.40 -31.95
C LEU A 15 27.78 32.01 -32.26
N LEU A 16 26.95 31.10 -32.79
CA LEU A 16 27.35 29.75 -33.20
C LEU A 16 26.86 29.39 -34.61
N CYS A 17 26.72 30.38 -35.50
CA CYS A 17 26.38 30.18 -36.91
C CYS A 17 27.58 30.31 -37.88
N ALA A 18 28.82 30.41 -37.39
CA ALA A 18 29.99 30.67 -38.25
C ALA A 18 30.95 29.49 -38.43
N LEU A 19 30.69 28.32 -37.83
CA LEU A 19 31.53 27.13 -38.01
C LEU A 19 30.60 25.92 -38.16
N GLY A 20 30.47 25.41 -39.39
CA GLY A 20 29.51 24.39 -39.80
C GLY A 20 29.66 23.04 -39.08
N PHE A 21 29.13 22.98 -37.85
CA PHE A 21 28.87 21.74 -37.14
C PHE A 21 27.37 21.49 -37.10
N GLU A 22 26.87 20.71 -38.06
CA GLU A 22 25.60 20.00 -37.90
C GLU A 22 25.83 18.93 -36.83
N GLN A 23 25.41 19.20 -35.59
CA GLN A 23 25.29 18.17 -34.58
C GLN A 23 23.85 18.16 -34.09
N SER A 24 23.15 17.08 -34.44
CA SER A 24 21.77 16.82 -34.07
C SER A 24 21.67 16.68 -32.55
N TRP A 25 20.99 17.63 -31.91
CA TRP A 25 20.68 17.59 -30.49
C TRP A 25 19.29 17.00 -30.24
N ASP A 26 19.05 15.76 -30.69
CA ASP A 26 17.89 14.99 -30.25
C ASP A 26 18.24 14.19 -28.99
N VAL A 27 18.68 14.90 -27.94
CA VAL A 27 18.84 14.29 -26.62
C VAL A 27 17.50 14.41 -25.90
N ALA A 28 16.63 13.43 -26.12
CA ALA A 28 15.40 13.28 -25.35
C ALA A 28 15.77 13.07 -23.88
N PHE A 29 15.73 14.15 -23.10
CA PHE A 29 15.96 14.13 -21.66
C PHE A 29 14.77 13.42 -21.02
N SER A 30 14.91 12.11 -20.84
CA SER A 30 14.03 11.29 -20.01
C SER A 30 14.08 11.83 -18.58
N LEU A 31 13.16 12.74 -18.25
CA LEU A 31 12.90 13.12 -16.88
C LEU A 31 12.35 11.88 -16.17
N SER A 32 13.22 11.09 -15.58
CA SER A 32 12.81 10.09 -14.61
C SER A 32 12.24 10.87 -13.42
N ILE A 33 10.92 11.06 -13.40
CA ILE A 33 10.22 11.61 -12.25
C ILE A 33 10.31 10.53 -11.17
N THR A 34 11.43 10.49 -10.45
CA THR A 34 11.50 9.70 -9.24
C THR A 34 10.43 10.29 -8.32
N PRO A 35 9.44 9.49 -7.88
CA PRO A 35 8.37 10.02 -7.06
C PRO A 35 9.02 10.57 -5.78
N ILE A 36 8.82 11.87 -5.55
CA ILE A 36 9.37 12.60 -4.41
C ILE A 36 8.95 11.83 -3.15
N LYS A 37 9.93 11.29 -2.43
CA LYS A 37 9.68 10.71 -1.10
C LYS A 37 9.34 11.87 -0.17
N HIS A 38 8.04 12.11 0.02
CA HIS A 38 7.57 13.09 0.99
C HIS A 38 8.04 12.69 2.40
N PHE A 39 8.63 13.63 3.12
CA PHE A 39 9.09 13.44 4.50
C PHE A 39 7.99 13.86 5.48
N GLY A 40 7.52 12.92 6.30
CA GLY A 40 6.64 13.17 7.43
C GLY A 40 5.13 13.07 7.14
N PRO A 41 4.30 12.77 8.15
CA PRO A 41 2.87 12.57 7.99
C PRO A 41 2.17 13.86 7.53
N LEU A 42 1.42 13.77 6.43
CA LEU A 42 0.73 14.92 5.82
C LEU A 42 -0.74 15.01 6.20
N LEU A 43 -1.30 13.90 6.69
CA LEU A 43 -2.73 13.75 6.93
C LEU A 43 -3.01 13.42 8.40
N SER A 44 -4.13 13.93 8.89
CA SER A 44 -4.70 13.52 10.16
C SER A 44 -5.18 12.06 10.10
N PRO A 45 -5.02 11.28 11.18
CA PRO A 45 -5.47 9.89 11.20
C PRO A 45 -7.00 9.80 11.14
N ILE A 46 -7.48 8.87 10.32
CA ILE A 46 -8.89 8.50 10.15
C ILE A 46 -9.05 7.09 10.71
N TYR A 47 -10.01 6.91 11.61
CA TYR A 47 -10.36 5.60 12.15
C TYR A 47 -11.75 5.21 11.68
N LEU A 48 -11.92 3.95 11.25
CA LEU A 48 -13.24 3.46 10.85
C LEU A 48 -14.23 3.43 12.02
N THR A 49 -13.71 3.16 13.23
CA THR A 49 -14.45 3.17 14.51
C THR A 49 -13.50 3.66 15.61
N LYS A 50 -14.00 3.92 16.82
CA LYS A 50 -13.16 4.28 17.96
C LYS A 50 -12.20 3.12 18.28
N PRO A 51 -10.87 3.29 18.13
CA PRO A 51 -9.93 2.22 18.37
C PRO A 51 -9.75 1.97 19.88
N ILE A 52 -9.47 0.72 20.23
CA ILE A 52 -9.15 0.29 21.61
C ILE A 52 -7.71 0.70 21.96
N ARG A 53 -6.80 0.54 21.00
CA ARG A 53 -5.38 0.89 21.14
C ARG A 53 -4.88 1.59 19.89
N ILE A 54 -3.99 2.55 20.07
CA ILE A 54 -3.41 3.35 19.00
C ILE A 54 -1.90 3.38 19.19
N TYR A 55 -1.16 3.10 18.12
CA TYR A 55 0.28 3.25 18.05
C TYR A 55 0.59 4.32 17.01
N THR A 56 1.06 5.47 17.49
CA THR A 56 1.44 6.63 16.67
C THR A 56 2.69 6.34 15.83
N PRO A 57 3.01 7.21 14.86
CA PRO A 57 4.35 7.30 14.26
C PRO A 57 5.48 7.12 15.28
N ASP A 58 6.62 6.62 14.81
CA ASP A 58 7.73 6.12 15.64
C ASP A 58 7.34 4.90 16.49
N LEU A 59 6.76 3.92 15.80
CA LEU A 59 6.17 2.71 16.36
C LEU A 59 7.13 1.93 17.27
N ASN A 60 6.81 1.87 18.56
CA ASN A 60 7.51 1.01 19.50
C ASN A 60 7.09 -0.46 19.31
N ARG A 61 7.92 -1.21 18.58
CA ARG A 61 7.71 -2.63 18.30
C ARG A 61 7.56 -3.49 19.57
N ASN A 62 8.33 -3.21 20.61
CA ASN A 62 8.30 -4.00 21.83
C ASN A 62 6.96 -3.81 22.53
N LEU A 63 6.49 -2.57 22.64
CA LEU A 63 5.18 -2.24 23.19
C LEU A 63 4.04 -2.93 22.42
N ILE A 64 4.04 -2.81 21.09
CA ILE A 64 3.06 -3.48 20.21
C ILE A 64 3.06 -4.99 20.44
N GLY A 65 4.24 -5.59 20.56
CA GLY A 65 4.41 -7.02 20.81
C GLY A 65 3.87 -7.46 22.17
N VAL A 66 4.17 -6.71 23.23
CA VAL A 66 3.76 -7.01 24.61
C VAL A 66 2.25 -6.88 24.77
N GLU A 67 1.68 -5.75 24.37
CA GLU A 67 0.25 -5.51 24.58
C GLU A 67 -0.63 -6.46 23.76
N ASN A 68 -0.18 -6.89 22.57
CA ASN A 68 -0.96 -7.78 21.68
C ASN A 68 -0.54 -9.25 21.80
N ARG A 69 0.22 -9.62 22.84
CA ARG A 69 0.66 -10.99 23.06
C ARG A 69 -0.53 -11.89 23.35
N GLU A 70 -0.65 -12.97 22.58
CA GLU A 70 -1.73 -13.96 22.72
C GLU A 70 -3.14 -13.35 22.72
N ARG A 71 -3.31 -12.26 21.97
CA ARG A 71 -4.61 -11.64 21.72
C ARG A 71 -5.06 -11.94 20.30
N THR A 72 -6.35 -12.20 20.13
CA THR A 72 -6.99 -12.22 18.82
C THR A 72 -7.58 -10.84 18.54
N ILE A 73 -7.21 -10.22 17.42
CA ILE A 73 -7.48 -8.80 17.18
C ILE A 73 -7.90 -8.51 15.75
N ILE A 74 -8.65 -7.43 15.57
CA ILE A 74 -8.89 -6.75 14.30
C ILE A 74 -8.16 -5.42 14.32
N TYR A 75 -7.40 -5.12 13.27
CA TYR A 75 -6.52 -3.97 13.24
C TYR A 75 -6.59 -3.21 11.92
N GLN A 76 -6.16 -1.95 12.01
CA GLN A 76 -6.11 -0.99 10.92
C GLN A 76 -4.69 -0.42 10.82
N TRP A 77 -4.13 -0.46 9.62
CA TRP A 77 -3.01 0.38 9.23
C TRP A 77 -3.53 1.56 8.42
N MET A 78 -3.08 2.77 8.72
CA MET A 78 -3.31 3.92 7.84
C MET A 78 -1.98 4.58 7.50
N ASN A 79 -1.77 4.81 6.21
CA ASN A 79 -0.65 5.56 5.69
C ASN A 79 -0.97 7.05 5.80
N LEU A 80 -0.17 7.80 6.55
CA LEU A 80 -0.37 9.23 6.83
C LEU A 80 0.09 10.13 5.67
N MET A 81 0.71 9.57 4.62
CA MET A 81 1.11 10.30 3.41
C MET A 81 -0.01 10.42 2.39
N ASN A 82 -0.76 9.33 2.20
CA ASN A 82 -1.80 9.23 1.14
C ASN A 82 -3.18 8.84 1.67
N GLY A 83 -3.31 8.62 2.98
CA GLY A 83 -4.56 8.32 3.65
C GLY A 83 -5.05 6.90 3.44
N LYS A 84 -4.27 6.04 2.78
CA LYS A 84 -4.72 4.68 2.46
C LYS A 84 -4.80 3.81 3.71
N ILE A 85 -5.90 3.08 3.83
CA ILE A 85 -6.29 2.25 4.96
C ILE A 85 -6.24 0.77 4.57
N TYR A 86 -5.57 -0.03 5.40
CA TYR A 86 -5.59 -1.47 5.33
C TYR A 86 -6.21 -2.07 6.59
N ILE A 87 -7.14 -3.00 6.41
CA ILE A 87 -7.77 -3.78 7.48
C ILE A 87 -7.26 -5.22 7.43
N GLY A 88 -7.04 -5.79 8.60
CA GLY A 88 -6.77 -7.22 8.72
C GLY A 88 -7.12 -7.76 10.10
N SER A 89 -7.16 -9.08 10.20
CA SER A 89 -7.33 -9.81 11.45
C SER A 89 -6.09 -10.63 11.83
N ALA A 90 -5.99 -10.99 13.10
CA ALA A 90 -4.90 -11.82 13.60
C ALA A 90 -5.38 -12.80 14.68
N TRP A 91 -5.11 -14.10 14.47
CA TRP A 91 -5.27 -15.13 15.50
C TRP A 91 -4.33 -14.89 16.69
N LYS A 92 -3.05 -14.65 16.40
CA LYS A 92 -2.01 -14.21 17.34
C LYS A 92 -1.55 -12.81 16.96
N GLY A 93 -2.07 -11.80 17.66
CA GLY A 93 -1.87 -10.38 17.40
C GLY A 93 -0.40 -10.00 17.29
N SER A 94 0.37 -10.23 18.34
CA SER A 94 1.81 -9.89 18.38
C SER A 94 2.57 -10.48 17.18
N ARG A 95 2.40 -11.77 16.88
CA ARG A 95 3.07 -12.43 15.75
C ARG A 95 2.69 -11.79 14.41
N ARG A 96 1.40 -11.47 14.21
CA ARG A 96 0.92 -10.89 12.95
C ARG A 96 1.35 -9.44 12.77
N LEU A 97 1.32 -8.63 13.84
CA LEU A 97 1.72 -7.23 13.80
C LEU A 97 3.23 -7.11 13.63
N LEU A 98 4.04 -7.87 14.38
CA LEU A 98 5.49 -7.82 14.27
C LEU A 98 6.01 -8.35 12.93
N SER A 99 5.25 -9.19 12.23
CA SER A 99 5.67 -9.70 10.91
C SER A 99 5.81 -8.60 9.86
N TYR A 100 5.14 -7.46 10.04
CA TYR A 100 5.26 -6.29 9.16
C TYR A 100 6.66 -5.65 9.17
N TRP A 101 7.51 -5.96 10.15
CA TRP A 101 8.92 -5.52 10.17
C TRP A 101 9.89 -6.56 9.58
N SER A 102 9.41 -7.75 9.22
CA SER A 102 10.27 -8.79 8.69
C SER A 102 10.56 -8.55 7.20
N PRO A 103 11.83 -8.45 6.78
CA PRO A 103 12.18 -8.20 5.38
C PRO A 103 11.64 -9.27 4.41
N SER A 104 11.59 -10.54 4.83
CA SER A 104 11.05 -11.63 4.01
C SER A 104 9.54 -11.49 3.76
N VAL A 105 8.82 -10.93 4.73
CA VAL A 105 7.38 -10.64 4.61
C VAL A 105 7.18 -9.46 3.68
N LEU A 106 7.98 -8.40 3.82
CA LEU A 106 7.87 -7.18 3.01
C LEU A 106 8.19 -7.40 1.52
N LYS A 107 8.98 -8.43 1.18
CA LYS A 107 9.25 -8.82 -0.21
C LYS A 107 8.04 -9.43 -0.95
N ARG A 108 6.97 -9.83 -0.23
CA ARG A 108 5.79 -10.44 -0.86
C ARG A 108 4.96 -9.40 -1.60
N ASN A 109 4.31 -9.83 -2.69
CA ASN A 109 3.51 -8.96 -3.55
C ASN A 109 2.10 -8.69 -2.99
N LEU A 110 2.01 -8.06 -1.82
CA LEU A 110 0.75 -7.58 -1.23
C LEU A 110 0.79 -6.05 -1.03
N PRO A 111 -0.32 -5.32 -1.23
CA PRO A 111 -0.29 -3.86 -1.22
C PRO A 111 0.19 -3.25 0.09
N ILE A 112 -0.21 -3.81 1.24
CA ILE A 112 0.23 -3.31 2.54
C ILE A 112 1.75 -3.43 2.72
N TYR A 113 2.34 -4.54 2.28
CA TYR A 113 3.79 -4.74 2.38
C TYR A 113 4.57 -3.80 1.46
N LYS A 114 4.09 -3.64 0.21
CA LYS A 114 4.65 -2.65 -0.71
C LYS A 114 4.54 -1.23 -0.17
N SER A 115 3.38 -0.88 0.42
CA SER A 115 3.14 0.43 1.00
C SER A 115 4.08 0.71 2.18
N LEU A 116 4.19 -0.22 3.13
CA LEU A 116 5.12 -0.10 4.28
C LEU A 116 6.59 0.02 3.82
N SER A 117 7.00 -0.81 2.85
CA SER A 117 8.35 -0.78 2.29
C SER A 117 8.67 0.55 1.59
N TYR A 118 7.70 1.09 0.84
CA TYR A 118 7.88 2.32 0.08
C TYR A 118 7.85 3.58 0.95
N TYR A 119 6.90 3.68 1.88
CA TYR A 119 6.67 4.88 2.69
C TYR A 119 7.35 4.85 4.06
N ASN A 120 7.97 3.74 4.47
CA ASN A 120 8.52 3.51 5.81
C ASN A 120 7.43 3.46 6.91
N HIS A 121 7.59 2.60 7.90
CA HIS A 121 6.67 2.39 9.02
C HIS A 121 6.37 3.66 9.83
N ASN A 122 7.30 4.61 9.90
CA ASN A 122 7.11 5.85 10.66
C ASN A 122 6.02 6.75 10.05
N ASN A 123 5.69 6.58 8.76
CA ASN A 123 4.60 7.30 8.12
C ASN A 123 3.25 6.56 8.23
N PHE A 124 3.14 5.62 9.16
CA PHE A 124 1.91 4.90 9.42
C PHE A 124 1.48 5.02 10.87
N ILE A 125 0.17 4.92 11.05
CA ILE A 125 -0.46 4.68 12.34
C ILE A 125 -1.04 3.26 12.34
N LEU A 126 -0.86 2.54 13.45
CA LEU A 126 -1.46 1.24 13.67
C LEU A 126 -2.53 1.38 14.76
N SER A 127 -3.73 0.88 14.49
CA SER A 127 -4.84 0.97 15.43
C SER A 127 -5.50 -0.38 15.60
N ILE A 128 -5.77 -0.77 16.84
CA ILE A 128 -6.54 -1.97 17.15
C ILE A 128 -7.99 -1.55 17.23
N LEU A 129 -8.80 -2.05 16.29
CA LEU A 129 -10.22 -1.73 16.20
C LEU A 129 -11.03 -2.59 17.17
N GLU A 130 -10.73 -3.89 17.21
CA GLU A 130 -11.34 -4.84 18.15
C GLU A 130 -10.30 -5.76 18.76
N ASP A 131 -10.50 -6.10 20.03
CA ASP A 131 -9.77 -7.13 20.73
C ASP A 131 -10.78 -8.20 21.15
N LEU A 132 -10.71 -9.34 20.46
CA LEU A 132 -11.63 -10.45 20.60
C LEU A 132 -11.25 -11.37 21.78
N GLY A 133 -10.24 -11.00 22.56
CA GLY A 133 -9.82 -11.73 23.75
C GLY A 133 -8.59 -12.62 23.54
N PRO A 134 -8.32 -13.54 24.48
CA PRO A 134 -7.19 -14.45 24.41
C PRO A 134 -7.23 -15.33 23.15
N THR A 135 -6.06 -15.62 22.58
CA THR A 135 -5.94 -16.54 21.43
C THR A 135 -6.56 -17.90 21.77
N GLY A 136 -7.49 -18.37 20.94
CA GLY A 136 -8.21 -19.63 21.16
C GLY A 136 -9.58 -19.49 21.81
N SER A 137 -9.94 -18.28 22.28
CA SER A 137 -11.27 -18.02 22.85
C SER A 137 -12.39 -17.91 21.81
N VAL A 138 -12.06 -17.61 20.56
CA VAL A 138 -13.02 -17.42 19.46
C VAL A 138 -12.68 -18.32 18.28
N SER A 139 -13.67 -18.66 17.46
CA SER A 139 -13.45 -19.45 16.23
C SER A 139 -12.84 -18.62 15.10
N ARG A 140 -12.28 -19.28 14.09
CA ARG A 140 -11.73 -18.60 12.90
C ARG A 140 -12.83 -17.90 12.12
N GLU A 141 -13.98 -18.53 12.00
CA GLU A 141 -15.14 -18.05 11.26
C GLU A 141 -15.66 -16.77 11.91
N TYR A 142 -15.67 -16.72 13.24
CA TYR A 142 -16.04 -15.51 13.98
C TYR A 142 -15.07 -14.36 13.67
N ILE A 143 -13.76 -14.58 13.70
CA ILE A 143 -12.76 -13.55 13.38
C ILE A 143 -12.97 -13.00 11.96
N LEU A 144 -13.19 -13.87 10.98
CA LEU A 144 -13.44 -13.47 9.59
C LEU A 144 -14.74 -12.67 9.47
N SER A 145 -15.79 -13.04 10.22
CA SER A 145 -17.03 -12.25 10.25
C SER A 145 -16.82 -10.84 10.83
N ARG A 146 -15.97 -10.70 11.85
CA ARG A 146 -15.60 -9.38 12.41
C ARG A 146 -14.78 -8.56 11.43
N GLU A 147 -13.80 -9.18 10.77
CA GLU A 147 -13.01 -8.52 9.71
C GLU A 147 -13.91 -8.03 8.56
N GLN A 148 -14.91 -8.83 8.17
CA GLN A 148 -15.83 -8.50 7.09
C GLN A 148 -16.61 -7.21 7.38
N ILE A 149 -17.08 -6.99 8.61
CA ILE A 149 -17.79 -5.75 9.01
C ILE A 149 -16.95 -4.51 8.68
N TYR A 150 -15.65 -4.54 8.99
CA TYR A 150 -14.74 -3.43 8.73
C TYR A 150 -14.37 -3.29 7.26
N LEU A 151 -14.23 -4.41 6.53
CA LEU A 151 -14.03 -4.37 5.09
C LEU A 151 -15.25 -3.77 4.38
N ASP A 152 -16.47 -4.16 4.76
CA ASP A 152 -17.70 -3.62 4.19
C ASP A 152 -17.80 -2.12 4.43
N LEU A 153 -17.45 -1.67 5.64
CA LEU A 153 -17.39 -0.25 5.97
C LEU A 153 -16.33 0.50 5.14
N LEU A 154 -15.14 -0.08 4.97
CA LEU A 154 -14.05 0.49 4.16
C LEU A 154 -14.44 0.57 2.68
N PHE A 155 -15.00 -0.50 2.11
CA PHE A 155 -15.34 -0.57 0.70
C PHE A 155 -16.60 0.22 0.33
N SER A 156 -17.50 0.46 1.27
CA SER A 156 -18.69 1.29 1.07
C SER A 156 -18.39 2.78 1.28
N LYS A 157 -18.01 3.19 2.50
CA LYS A 157 -17.90 4.60 2.88
C LYS A 157 -16.54 5.24 2.54
N PHE A 158 -15.47 4.44 2.52
CA PHE A 158 -14.10 4.93 2.38
C PHE A 158 -13.38 4.31 1.18
N SER A 159 -14.14 4.03 0.11
CA SER A 159 -13.68 3.23 -1.03
C SER A 159 -12.44 3.80 -1.74
N THR A 160 -12.28 5.13 -1.73
CA THR A 160 -11.12 5.85 -2.28
C THR A 160 -9.84 5.62 -1.46
N PHE A 161 -9.98 5.38 -0.16
CA PHE A 161 -8.85 5.19 0.76
C PHE A 161 -8.46 3.71 0.93
N LYS A 162 -9.13 2.75 0.31
CA LYS A 162 -8.83 1.34 0.52
C LYS A 162 -7.46 0.92 0.00
N LEU A 163 -6.75 0.12 0.79
CA LEU A 163 -5.51 -0.56 0.40
C LEU A 163 -5.71 -2.07 0.22
N ASN A 164 -6.75 -2.66 0.83
CA ASN A 164 -7.14 -4.05 0.61
C ASN A 164 -7.56 -4.27 -0.85
N LEU A 165 -7.17 -5.40 -1.43
CA LEU A 165 -7.52 -5.78 -2.81
C LEU A 165 -8.87 -6.47 -2.92
N SER A 166 -9.18 -7.31 -1.93
CA SER A 166 -10.38 -8.14 -1.89
C SER A 166 -11.40 -7.51 -0.94
N PRO A 167 -12.68 -7.44 -1.33
CA PRO A 167 -13.75 -7.02 -0.43
C PRO A 167 -14.12 -8.11 0.60
N THR A 168 -13.78 -9.37 0.34
CA THR A 168 -14.15 -10.51 1.21
C THR A 168 -12.98 -10.89 2.13
N ALA A 169 -13.25 -10.98 3.43
CA ALA A 169 -12.29 -11.39 4.45
C ALA A 169 -11.77 -12.82 4.20
N GLY A 170 -10.48 -13.04 4.45
CA GLY A 170 -9.85 -14.36 4.32
C GLY A 170 -9.82 -14.96 2.91
N SER A 171 -10.32 -14.25 1.90
CA SER A 171 -10.45 -14.75 0.52
C SER A 171 -9.93 -13.74 -0.49
N THR A 172 -9.48 -14.22 -1.64
CA THR A 172 -9.22 -13.39 -2.82
C THR A 172 -10.47 -13.20 -3.69
N LEU A 173 -11.61 -13.77 -3.28
CA LEU A 173 -12.88 -13.65 -3.98
C LEU A 173 -13.33 -12.19 -4.05
N GLY A 174 -13.72 -11.74 -5.25
CA GLY A 174 -14.07 -10.34 -5.50
C GLY A 174 -12.88 -9.46 -5.90
N PHE A 175 -11.64 -9.96 -5.86
CA PHE A 175 -10.51 -9.28 -6.46
C PHE A 175 -10.67 -9.17 -7.99
N LYS A 176 -10.64 -7.94 -8.51
CA LYS A 176 -10.77 -7.69 -9.95
C LYS A 176 -9.40 -7.73 -10.61
N HIS A 177 -9.14 -8.79 -11.38
CA HIS A 177 -7.96 -8.89 -12.24
C HIS A 177 -7.99 -7.87 -13.39
N THR A 178 -6.80 -7.48 -13.85
CA THR A 178 -6.63 -6.60 -15.02
C THR A 178 -7.19 -7.23 -16.29
N CYS A 179 -7.60 -6.40 -17.26
CA CYS A 179 -8.10 -6.88 -18.55
C CYS A 179 -7.08 -7.76 -19.27
N GLU A 180 -5.80 -7.38 -19.24
CA GLU A 180 -4.71 -8.17 -19.82
C GLU A 180 -4.62 -9.58 -19.20
N PHE A 181 -4.71 -9.69 -17.88
CA PHE A 181 -4.69 -10.99 -17.21
C PHE A 181 -5.90 -11.84 -17.62
N LYS A 182 -7.10 -11.24 -17.71
CA LYS A 182 -8.30 -11.94 -18.17
C LYS A 182 -8.13 -12.46 -19.60
N LEU A 183 -7.61 -11.63 -20.51
CA LEU A 183 -7.35 -11.99 -21.90
C LEU A 183 -6.38 -13.16 -22.01
N LYS A 184 -5.28 -13.16 -21.23
CA LYS A 184 -4.31 -14.26 -21.16
C LYS A 184 -4.87 -15.58 -20.62
N ARG A 185 -6.07 -15.59 -20.05
CA ARG A 185 -6.76 -16.82 -19.61
C ARG A 185 -7.93 -17.21 -20.50
N SER A 186 -8.23 -16.43 -21.54
CA SER A 186 -9.35 -16.68 -22.44
C SER A 186 -8.89 -16.84 -23.90
N GLY A 187 -9.55 -17.72 -24.64
CA GLY A 187 -9.32 -17.88 -26.07
C GLY A 187 -7.89 -18.31 -26.43
N LYS A 188 -7.38 -17.81 -27.56
CA LYS A 188 -6.12 -18.24 -28.17
C LYS A 188 -4.86 -17.86 -27.39
N LEU A 189 -4.97 -16.85 -26.51
CA LEU A 189 -3.85 -16.37 -25.68
C LEU A 189 -3.67 -17.18 -24.40
N ASN A 190 -4.63 -18.07 -24.08
CA ASN A 190 -4.49 -18.98 -22.97
C ASN A 190 -3.36 -19.98 -23.26
N PRO A 191 -2.36 -20.16 -22.38
CA PRO A 191 -1.30 -21.14 -22.59
C PRO A 191 -1.80 -22.60 -22.68
N MET A 192 -3.01 -22.88 -22.21
CA MET A 192 -3.68 -24.18 -22.33
C MET A 192 -4.51 -24.31 -23.62
N TYR A 193 -4.57 -23.28 -24.46
CA TYR A 193 -5.31 -23.33 -25.71
C TYR A 193 -4.77 -24.44 -26.62
N LYS A 194 -5.66 -25.34 -27.07
CA LYS A 194 -5.37 -26.53 -27.90
C LYS A 194 -4.42 -27.55 -27.26
N ARG A 195 -4.20 -27.51 -25.94
CA ARG A 195 -3.53 -28.61 -25.25
C ARG A 195 -4.56 -29.69 -24.95
N GLU A 196 -4.23 -30.93 -25.29
CA GLU A 196 -4.99 -32.08 -24.84
C GLU A 196 -4.71 -32.30 -23.36
N PHE A 197 -5.76 -32.52 -22.58
CA PHE A 197 -5.60 -32.92 -21.19
C PHE A 197 -5.20 -34.38 -21.19
N SER A 198 -4.09 -34.70 -20.53
CA SER A 198 -3.75 -36.09 -20.20
C SER A 198 -4.89 -36.66 -19.38
N SER A 199 -5.56 -37.67 -19.94
CA SER A 199 -6.59 -38.50 -19.29
C SER A 199 -6.04 -39.27 -18.11
#